data_AF-A0A1D6JYJ4-F1
#
_entry.id   AF-A0A1D6JYJ4-F1
#
_cell.length_a   1.000
_cell.length_b   1.000
_cell.length_c   1.000
_cell.angle_alpha   90.00
_cell.angle_beta   90.00
_cell.angle_gamma   90.00
#
_symmetry.space_group_name_H-M   'P 1'
#
loop_
_entity.id
_entity.type
_entity.pdbx_description
1 polymer ?
#
loop_
_entity_poly.entity_id
_entity_poly.type
_entity_poly.pdbx_seq_one_letter_code
_entity_poly.pdbx_strand_id
1 'polypeptide(L)' 'MAPGDDSNPAASYIHTVQHLIERCMTFGMSMEECMEALAKRADVLPVVTSTVWKELEKENKEFFDKYQEWISEKRSAGTS' A
#
# COMPACT_ATOMS: atom_id res chain seq x y z
N MET A 1 -19.71 -30.43 -8.21
CA MET A 1 -18.57 -29.49 -8.06
C MET A 1 -19.02 -28.37 -7.15
N ALA A 2 -18.48 -28.28 -5.94
CA ALA A 2 -18.65 -27.11 -5.09
C ALA A 2 -17.31 -26.33 -5.14
N PRO A 3 -17.28 -25.06 -5.58
CA PRO A 3 -16.13 -24.20 -5.35
C PRO A 3 -16.27 -23.69 -3.92
N GLY A 4 -15.52 -24.28 -3.01
CA GLY A 4 -15.57 -23.92 -1.61
C GLY A 4 -14.30 -24.39 -0.95
N ASP A 5 -13.26 -23.56 -1.03
CA ASP A 5 -12.61 -23.01 0.16
C ASP A 5 -11.57 -21.94 -0.28
N ASP A 6 -12.03 -20.73 -0.59
CA ASP A 6 -11.16 -19.53 -0.66
C ASP A 6 -10.87 -18.95 0.74
N SER A 7 -11.13 -19.75 1.78
CA SER A 7 -11.03 -19.37 3.20
C SER A 7 -9.59 -19.42 3.69
N ASN A 8 -8.61 -18.95 2.90
CA ASN A 8 -7.27 -18.72 3.44
C ASN A 8 -7.27 -17.37 4.17
N PRO A 9 -7.32 -17.34 5.51
CA PRO A 9 -7.36 -16.08 6.27
C PRO A 9 -6.13 -15.21 5.99
N ALA A 10 -4.99 -15.82 5.63
CA ALA A 10 -3.79 -15.08 5.25
C ALA A 10 -3.97 -14.33 3.92
N ALA A 11 -4.60 -14.95 2.92
CA ALA A 11 -4.89 -14.28 1.65
C ALA A 11 -5.86 -13.10 1.86
N SER A 12 -6.93 -13.31 2.63
CA SER A 12 -7.89 -12.24 2.97
C SER A 12 -7.22 -11.06 3.69
N TYR A 13 -6.30 -11.33 4.62
CA TYR A 13 -5.54 -10.30 5.32
C TYR A 13 -4.61 -9.53 4.37
N ILE A 14 -3.87 -10.22 3.49
CA ILE A 14 -2.98 -9.58 2.52
C ILE A 14 -3.76 -8.68 1.56
N HIS A 15 -4.90 -9.14 1.03
CA HIS A 15 -5.78 -8.33 0.18
C HIS A 15 -6.30 -7.08 0.91
N THR A 16 -6.61 -7.21 2.20
CA THR A 16 -7.02 -6.06 3.02
C THR A 16 -5.87 -5.05 3.17
N VAL A 17 -4.66 -5.52 3.46
CA VAL A 17 -3.47 -4.65 3.57
C VAL A 17 -3.14 -3.98 2.24
N GLN A 18 -3.23 -4.71 1.12
CA GLN A 18 -3.07 -4.13 -0.22
C GLN A 18 -4.07 -3.01 -0.48
N HIS A 19 -5.35 -3.23 -0.21
CA HIS A 19 -6.38 -2.21 -0.39
C HIS A 19 -6.11 -0.96 0.46
N LEU A 20 -5.65 -1.14 1.70
CA LEU A 20 -5.26 -0.04 2.57
C LEU A 20 -4.05 0.74 2.04
N ILE A 21 -3.05 0.03 1.49
CA ILE A 21 -1.90 0.63 0.80
C ILE A 21 -2.36 1.48 -0.40
N GLU A 22 -3.19 0.93 -1.28
CA GLU A 22 -3.72 1.64 -2.45
C GLU A 22 -4.46 2.93 -2.01
N ARG A 23 -5.25 2.86 -0.94
CA ARG A 23 -5.89 4.05 -0.36
C ARG A 23 -4.87 5.07 0.13
N CYS A 24 -3.84 4.66 0.88
CA CYS A 24 -2.75 5.55 1.28
C CYS A 24 -2.07 6.21 0.07
N MET A 25 -1.90 5.47 -1.03
CA MET A 25 -1.34 6.01 -2.26
C MET A 25 -2.21 7.09 -2.88
N THR A 26 -3.55 6.95 -2.88
CA THR A 26 -4.43 8.04 -3.36
C THR A 26 -4.26 9.35 -2.60
N PHE A 27 -3.84 9.29 -1.33
CA PHE A 27 -3.54 10.48 -0.53
C PHE A 27 -2.14 11.07 -0.81
N GLY A 28 -1.28 10.40 -1.58
CA GLY A 28 0.10 10.83 -1.82
C GLY A 28 1.05 10.55 -0.68
N MET A 29 0.78 9.49 0.08
CA MET A 29 1.65 9.06 1.17
C MET A 29 2.87 8.30 0.66
N SER A 30 4.04 8.58 1.22
CA SER A 30 5.22 7.73 1.02
C SER A 30 5.02 6.35 1.67
N MET A 31 5.91 5.41 1.38
CA MET A 31 5.90 4.09 2.06
C MET A 31 5.96 4.26 3.58
N GLU A 32 6.80 5.17 4.08
CA GLU A 32 6.94 5.43 5.52
C GLU A 32 5.67 6.00 6.15
N GLU A 33 5.06 7.00 5.49
CA GLU A 33 3.80 7.57 5.95
C GLU A 33 2.65 6.55 5.89
N CYS A 34 2.65 5.68 4.88
CA CYS A 34 1.72 4.56 4.77
C CYS A 34 1.89 3.59 5.94
N MET A 35 3.13 3.17 6.25
CA MET A 35 3.43 2.30 7.39
C MET A 35 2.95 2.91 8.70
N GLU A 36 3.23 4.19 8.95
CA GLU A 36 2.77 4.86 10.16
C GLU A 36 1.24 4.99 10.23
N ALA A 37 0.60 5.37 9.12
CA ALA A 37 -0.84 5.55 9.07
C ALA A 37 -1.58 4.25 9.32
N LEU A 38 -1.13 3.14 8.71
CA LEU A 38 -1.75 1.84 8.89
C LEU A 38 -1.48 1.24 10.27
N ALA A 39 -0.29 1.44 10.83
CA ALA A 39 -0.01 1.04 12.21
C ALA A 39 -0.90 1.80 13.21
N LYS A 40 -1.06 3.12 13.03
CA LYS A 40 -1.86 3.96 13.95
C LYS A 40 -3.37 3.79 13.78
N ARG A 41 -3.86 3.55 12.56
CA ARG A 41 -5.31 3.59 12.24
C ARG A 41 -5.95 2.23 12.01
N ALA A 42 -5.16 1.22 11.63
CA ALA A 42 -5.64 -0.09 11.25
C ALA A 42 -4.96 -1.24 12.00
N ASP A 43 -4.08 -0.92 12.96
CA ASP A 43 -3.30 -1.89 13.76
C ASP A 43 -2.50 -2.88 12.90
N VAL A 44 -2.08 -2.45 11.70
CA VAL A 44 -1.26 -3.26 10.80
C VAL A 44 0.21 -3.06 11.17
N LEU A 45 0.93 -4.15 11.40
CA LEU A 45 2.35 -4.08 11.69
C LEU A 45 3.13 -3.43 10.53
N PRO A 46 4.01 -2.45 10.80
CA PRO A 46 4.80 -1.77 9.75
C PRO A 46 5.56 -2.72 8.83
N VAL A 47 6.06 -3.84 9.38
CA VAL A 47 6.77 -4.86 8.61
C VAL A 47 5.85 -5.52 7.56
N VAL A 48 4.58 -5.74 7.88
CA VAL A 48 3.61 -6.32 6.94
C VAL A 48 3.35 -5.33 5.81
N THR A 49 3.09 -4.06 6.13
CA THR A 49 2.90 -3.01 5.13
C THR A 49 4.13 -2.88 4.23
N SER A 50 5.35 -2.88 4.80
CA SER A 50 6.60 -2.81 4.02
C SER A 50 6.76 -4.01 3.08
N THR A 51 6.48 -5.22 3.55
CA THR A 51 6.57 -6.44 2.72
C THR A 51 5.58 -6.40 1.57
N VAL A 52 4.30 -6.11 1.84
CA VAL A 52 3.26 -6.06 0.79
C VAL A 52 3.56 -4.95 -0.21
N TRP A 53 3.98 -3.76 0.26
CA TRP A 53 4.36 -2.65 -0.61
C TRP A 53 5.50 -3.02 -1.57
N LYS A 54 6.57 -3.67 -1.06
CA LYS A 54 7.72 -4.08 -1.88
C LYS A 54 7.36 -5.13 -2.93
N GLU A 55 6.49 -6.08 -2.61
CA GLU A 55 6.02 -7.05 -3.61
C GLU A 55 5.15 -6.35 -4.67
N LEU A 56 4.26 -5.44 -4.28
CA LEU A 56 3.47 -4.64 -5.24
C LEU A 56 4.36 -3.79 -6.16
N GLU A 57 5.42 -3.17 -5.62
CA GLU A 57 6.38 -2.40 -6.39
C GLU A 57 7.17 -3.26 -7.38
N LYS A 58 7.55 -4.47 -6.96
CA LYS A 58 8.24 -5.42 -7.82
C LYS A 58 7.36 -5.94 -8.96
N GLU A 59 6.07 -6.18 -8.70
CA GLU A 59 5.12 -6.63 -9.71
C GLU A 59 4.68 -5.50 -10.66
N ASN A 60 4.57 -4.26 -10.16
CA ASN A 60 4.02 -3.11 -10.88
C ASN A 60 4.99 -1.92 -10.94
N LYS A 61 6.26 -2.18 -11.27
CA LYS A 61 7.34 -1.18 -11.23
C LYS A 61 6.99 0.15 -11.92
N GLU A 62 6.45 0.10 -13.13
CA GLU A 62 6.12 1.31 -13.91
C GLU A 62 5.06 2.20 -13.23
N PHE A 63 4.14 1.60 -12.48
CA PHE A 63 3.16 2.34 -11.69
C PHE A 63 3.83 3.04 -10.52
N PHE A 64 4.71 2.34 -9.80
CA PHE A 64 5.40 2.89 -8.65
C PHE A 64 6.40 3.98 -9.05
N ASP A 65 7.10 3.84 -10.18
CA ASP A 65 7.99 4.89 -10.70
C ASP A 65 7.19 6.19 -10.95
N LYS A 66 6.04 6.11 -11.65
CA LYS A 66 5.14 7.26 -11.87
C LYS A 66 4.54 7.81 -10.58
N TYR A 67 4.23 6.93 -9.63
CA TYR A 67 3.72 7.33 -8.33
C TYR A 67 4.75 8.14 -7.55
N GLN A 68 6.02 7.71 -7.53
CA GLN A 68 7.11 8.44 -6.88
C GLN A 68 7.32 9.82 -7.50
N GLU A 69 7.27 9.92 -8.83
CA GLU A 69 7.30 11.21 -9.54
C GLU A 69 6.13 12.10 -9.10
N TRP A 70 4.90 11.58 -9.14
CA TRP A 70 3.71 12.33 -8.76
C TRP A 70 3.73 12.84 -7.31
N ILE A 71 4.16 12.02 -6.34
CA ILE A 71 4.25 12.48 -4.95
C ILE A 71 5.34 13.55 -4.77
N SER A 72 6.42 13.50 -5.56
CA SER A 72 7.49 14.49 -5.53
C SER A 72 7.00 15.85 -6.05
N GLU A 73 6.23 15.85 -7.15
CA GLU A 73 5.59 17.03 -7.72
C GLU A 73 4.51 17.61 -6.81
N LYS A 74 3.68 16.75 -6.21
CA LYS A 74 2.65 17.17 -5.26
C LYS A 74 3.25 17.90 -4.07
N ARG A 75 4.41 17.45 -3.59
CA ARG A 75 5.12 18.07 -2.46
C ARG A 75 5.77 19.40 -2.84
N SER A 76 6.33 19.52 -4.04
CA SER A 76 6.91 20.79 -4.51
C SER A 76 5.84 21.85 -4.79
N ALA A 77 4.65 21.45 -5.28
CA ALA A 77 3.51 22.33 -5.53
C ALA A 77 2.85 22.90 -4.25
N GLY A 78 3.12 22.32 -3.07
CA GLY A 78 2.60 22.79 -1.79
C GLY A 78 3.37 23.97 -1.16
N THR A 79 4.38 24.50 -1.85
CA THR A 79 5.32 25.51 -1.31
C THR A 79 5.19 26.91 -1.90
N SER A 80 4.09 27.23 -2.58
CA SER A 80 3.82 28.57 -3.16
C SER A 80 2.61 29.25 -2.54
#